data_AF-A0A2T4D3M3-F1
#
_entry.id   AF-A0A2T4D3M3-F1
#
_cell.length_a   1.000
_cell.length_b   1.000
_cell.length_c   1.000
_cell.angle_alpha   90.00
_cell.angle_beta   90.00
_cell.angle_gamma   90.00
#
_symmetry.space_group_name_H-M   'P 1'
#
loop_
_entity.id
_entity.type
_entity.pdbx_description
1 polymer ?
#
loop_
_entity_poly.entity_id
_entity_poly.type
_entity_poly.pdbx_seq_one_letter_code
_entity_poly.pdbx_strand_id
1 'polypeptide(L)'
;VVMYPFGRFVKRPSDSLDRKVAKILLQPNASRDRLGEGQFLSADGQFGYLEQTLRDVIAAEALVAKVGKAQNKRLAFMFLDKIAEEGKELGVLNDDDVALLKRTEEGRLRVINVDDFATEDLMAGKAAHEWALENAEAQAKASKKSNAA
;
A
#
# COMPACT_ATOMS: atom_id res chain seq x y z
N VAL A 1 29.15 26.25 -31.97
CA VAL A 1 27.92 25.49 -32.33
C VAL A 1 26.79 25.99 -31.45
N VAL A 2 25.68 26.46 -32.04
CA VAL A 2 24.50 26.94 -31.30
C VAL A 2 23.49 25.80 -31.22
N MET A 3 23.22 25.31 -30.00
CA MET A 3 22.14 24.36 -29.70
C MET A 3 20.91 25.18 -29.30
N TYR A 4 19.78 25.01 -29.99
CA TYR A 4 18.47 25.66 -29.74
C TYR A 4 18.39 27.18 -30.05
N PRO A 5 18.56 27.59 -31.33
CA PRO A 5 18.48 29.01 -31.73
C PRO A 5 17.11 29.67 -31.48
N PHE A 6 16.03 28.89 -31.35
CA PHE A 6 14.68 29.37 -31.05
C PHE A 6 14.23 29.06 -29.61
N GLY A 7 15.16 28.67 -28.74
CA GLY A 7 14.86 28.22 -27.38
C GLY A 7 14.30 26.80 -27.30
N ARG A 8 13.84 26.41 -26.12
CA ARG A 8 13.37 25.05 -25.83
C ARG A 8 11.92 24.88 -26.27
N PHE A 9 11.70 24.06 -27.32
CA PHE A 9 10.37 23.76 -27.86
C PHE A 9 9.54 22.80 -27.00
N VAL A 10 10.17 22.12 -26.02
CA VAL A 10 9.50 21.21 -25.10
C VAL A 10 9.23 21.89 -23.77
N LYS A 11 7.95 21.95 -23.38
CA LYS A 11 7.52 22.37 -22.05
C LYS A 11 7.47 21.16 -21.11
N ARG A 12 7.74 21.37 -19.83
CA ARG A 12 7.54 20.33 -18.82
C ARG A 12 6.05 19.93 -18.77
N PRO A 13 5.74 18.67 -18.42
CA PRO A 13 4.36 18.28 -18.11
C PRO A 13 3.77 19.22 -17.06
N SER A 14 2.46 19.48 -17.19
CA SER A 14 1.72 20.27 -16.21
C SER A 14 1.08 19.34 -15.18
N ASP A 15 0.95 19.80 -13.94
CA ASP A 15 0.24 19.06 -12.88
C ASP A 15 -1.19 18.63 -13.29
N SER A 16 -1.88 19.48 -14.09
CA SER A 16 -3.19 19.15 -14.65
C SER A 16 -3.17 17.92 -15.57
N LEU A 17 -2.09 17.76 -16.34
CA LEU A 17 -1.88 16.59 -17.20
C LEU A 17 -1.55 15.36 -16.34
N ASP A 18 -0.66 15.51 -15.37
CA ASP A 18 -0.26 14.42 -14.47
C ASP A 18 -1.47 13.86 -13.71
N ARG A 19 -2.34 14.74 -13.20
CA ARG A 19 -3.61 14.37 -12.57
C ARG A 19 -4.54 13.58 -13.50
N LYS A 20 -4.60 13.92 -14.79
CA LYS A 20 -5.40 13.17 -15.77
C LYS A 20 -4.83 11.77 -15.98
N VAL A 21 -3.51 11.66 -16.12
CA VAL A 21 -2.83 10.37 -16.26
C VAL A 21 -3.03 9.51 -15.01
N ALA A 22 -2.86 10.08 -13.81
CA ALA A 22 -3.09 9.39 -12.55
C ALA A 22 -4.53 8.84 -12.44
N LYS A 23 -5.54 9.62 -12.84
CA LYS A 23 -6.94 9.14 -12.87
C LYS A 23 -7.15 7.97 -13.82
N ILE A 24 -6.50 7.98 -14.98
CA ILE A 24 -6.54 6.85 -15.92
C ILE A 24 -5.88 5.62 -15.28
N LEU A 25 -4.74 5.79 -14.60
CA LEU A 25 -4.07 4.67 -13.94
C LEU A 25 -4.84 4.16 -12.72
N LEU A 26 -5.60 4.98 -12.00
CA LEU A 26 -6.36 4.54 -10.83
C LEU A 26 -7.70 3.85 -11.16
N GLN A 27 -7.98 3.57 -12.44
CA GLN A 27 -9.23 2.94 -12.88
C GLN A 27 -8.94 1.79 -13.85
N PRO A 28 -9.62 0.64 -13.74
CA PRO A 28 -9.52 -0.43 -14.73
C PRO A 28 -9.91 0.09 -16.13
N ASN A 29 -9.00 -0.04 -17.11
CA ASN A 29 -9.24 0.34 -18.50
C ASN A 29 -8.24 -0.31 -19.46
N ALA A 30 -8.56 -0.26 -20.75
CA ALA A 30 -7.74 -0.83 -21.82
C ALA A 30 -6.31 -0.25 -21.90
N SER A 31 -6.06 0.96 -21.39
CA SER A 31 -4.69 1.50 -21.34
C SER A 31 -3.87 0.85 -20.24
N ARG A 32 -4.46 0.52 -19.09
CA ARG A 32 -3.81 -0.30 -18.07
C ARG A 32 -3.57 -1.73 -18.56
N ASP A 33 -4.56 -2.33 -19.21
CA ASP A 33 -4.44 -3.71 -19.72
C ASP A 33 -3.26 -3.84 -20.69
N ARG A 34 -3.09 -2.85 -21.58
CA ARG A 34 -1.93 -2.77 -22.49
C ARG A 34 -0.62 -2.51 -21.75
N LEU A 35 -0.63 -1.69 -20.69
CA LEU A 35 0.57 -1.41 -19.90
C LEU A 35 1.03 -2.64 -19.10
N GLY A 36 0.07 -3.46 -18.66
CA GLY A 36 0.31 -4.72 -17.94
C GLY A 36 0.56 -5.92 -18.87
N GLU A 37 0.58 -5.74 -20.18
CA GLU A 37 0.80 -6.84 -21.12
C GLU A 37 2.17 -7.51 -20.86
N GLY A 38 2.16 -8.85 -20.77
CA GLY A 38 3.33 -9.65 -20.41
C GLY A 38 3.61 -9.77 -18.90
N GLN A 39 2.82 -9.12 -18.03
CA GLN A 39 2.92 -9.32 -16.58
C GLN A 39 2.15 -10.57 -16.13
N PHE A 40 2.59 -11.17 -15.02
CA PHE A 40 1.89 -12.29 -14.41
C PHE A 40 0.74 -11.78 -13.52
N LEU A 41 -0.46 -11.73 -14.10
CA LEU A 41 -1.67 -11.18 -13.47
C LEU A 41 -2.57 -12.26 -12.82
N SER A 42 -2.07 -13.48 -12.63
CA SER A 42 -2.82 -14.50 -11.87
C SER A 42 -3.02 -14.04 -10.43
N ALA A 43 -4.13 -14.45 -9.79
CA ALA A 43 -4.45 -14.10 -8.40
C ALA A 43 -3.35 -14.49 -7.40
N ASP A 44 -2.56 -15.52 -7.72
CA ASP A 44 -1.43 -15.97 -6.91
C ASP A 44 -0.18 -15.07 -7.04
N GLY A 45 -0.14 -14.21 -8.07
CA GLY A 45 0.94 -13.27 -8.33
C GLY A 45 0.75 -11.94 -7.61
N GLN A 46 1.85 -11.25 -7.30
CA GLN A 46 1.82 -9.93 -6.66
C GLN A 46 1.00 -8.91 -7.46
N PHE A 47 1.16 -8.87 -8.79
CA PHE A 47 0.43 -7.95 -9.65
C PHE A 47 -1.03 -8.35 -9.85
N GLY A 48 -1.36 -9.64 -9.87
CA GLY A 48 -2.76 -10.08 -9.93
C GLY A 48 -3.52 -9.74 -8.64
N TYR A 49 -2.88 -9.92 -7.48
CA TYR A 49 -3.42 -9.47 -6.20
C TYR A 49 -3.61 -7.94 -6.13
N LEU A 50 -2.66 -7.17 -6.67
CA LEU A 50 -2.78 -5.72 -6.78
C LEU A 50 -3.99 -5.30 -7.62
N GLU A 51 -4.19 -5.92 -8.79
CA GLU A 51 -5.35 -5.63 -9.65
C GLU A 51 -6.67 -6.02 -8.99
N GLN A 52 -6.71 -7.14 -8.27
CA GLN A 52 -7.90 -7.53 -7.52
C GLN A 52 -8.22 -6.51 -6.42
N THR A 53 -7.20 -6.10 -5.65
CA THR A 53 -7.35 -5.09 -4.60
C THR A 53 -7.82 -3.75 -5.16
N LEU A 54 -7.32 -3.33 -6.33
CA LEU A 54 -7.78 -2.10 -6.99
C LEU A 54 -9.28 -2.15 -7.30
N ARG A 55 -9.79 -3.28 -7.81
CA ARG A 55 -11.21 -3.47 -8.09
C ARG A 55 -12.05 -3.43 -6.82
N ASP A 56 -11.58 -4.11 -5.77
CA ASP A 56 -12.26 -4.15 -4.47
C ASP A 56 -12.33 -2.75 -3.83
N VAL A 57 -11.23 -1.97 -3.91
CA VAL A 57 -11.18 -0.57 -3.44
C VAL A 57 -12.21 0.29 -4.17
N ILE A 58 -12.30 0.21 -5.49
CA ILE A 58 -13.26 0.99 -6.28
C ILE A 58 -14.70 0.62 -5.91
N ALA A 59 -14.99 -0.67 -5.71
CA ALA A 59 -16.31 -1.12 -5.27
C ALA A 59 -16.64 -0.63 -3.84
N ALA A 60 -15.65 -0.63 -2.95
CA ALA A 60 -15.80 -0.15 -1.57
C ALA A 60 -16.10 1.36 -1.46
N GLU A 61 -15.67 2.20 -2.41
CA GLU A 61 -15.96 3.65 -2.41
C GLU A 61 -17.46 3.94 -2.32
N ALA A 62 -18.28 3.21 -3.08
CA ALA A 62 -19.72 3.38 -3.07
C ALA A 62 -20.34 3.02 -1.71
N LEU A 63 -19.82 1.97 -1.06
CA LEU A 63 -20.29 1.51 0.25
C LEU A 63 -19.91 2.50 1.35
N VAL A 64 -18.66 2.99 1.37
CA VAL A 64 -18.22 4.00 2.34
C VAL A 64 -19.03 5.28 2.19
N ALA A 65 -19.33 5.71 0.96
CA ALA A 65 -20.19 6.85 0.72
C ALA A 65 -21.63 6.62 1.23
N LYS A 66 -22.16 5.41 1.12
CA LYS A 66 -23.48 5.02 1.65
C LYS A 66 -23.51 5.12 3.17
N VAL A 67 -22.51 4.59 3.85
CA VAL A 67 -22.37 4.68 5.32
C VAL A 67 -22.20 6.13 5.76
N GLY A 68 -21.34 6.90 5.09
CA GLY A 68 -21.13 8.32 5.41
C GLY A 68 -22.40 9.17 5.26
N LYS A 69 -23.22 8.89 4.24
CA LYS A 69 -24.54 9.53 4.08
C LYS A 69 -25.49 9.19 5.23
N ALA A 70 -25.57 7.91 5.62
CA ALA A 70 -26.42 7.48 6.73
C ALA A 70 -25.99 8.11 8.07
N GLN A 71 -24.68 8.30 8.26
CA GLN A 71 -24.13 8.95 9.43
C GLN A 71 -24.12 10.50 9.35
N ASN A 72 -24.48 11.06 8.19
CA ASN A 72 -24.37 12.49 7.87
C ASN A 72 -22.98 13.11 8.14
N LYS A 73 -21.92 12.34 7.88
CA LYS A 73 -20.51 12.77 8.02
C LYS A 73 -19.69 12.34 6.82
N ARG A 74 -18.66 13.12 6.49
CA ARG A 74 -17.66 12.72 5.51
C ARG A 74 -16.66 11.77 6.18
N LEU A 75 -16.78 10.49 5.88
CA LEU A 75 -15.85 9.48 6.35
C LEU A 75 -14.53 9.55 5.56
N ALA A 76 -13.42 9.37 6.27
CA ALA A 76 -12.15 9.13 5.62
C ALA A 76 -12.14 7.71 5.05
N PHE A 77 -11.45 7.50 3.93
CA PHE A 77 -11.30 6.18 3.32
C PHE A 77 -10.14 5.41 3.99
N MET A 78 -10.31 5.10 5.27
CA MET A 78 -9.34 4.40 6.12
C MET A 78 -10.09 3.51 7.10
N PHE A 79 -9.47 2.41 7.54
CA PHE A 79 -10.08 1.45 8.48
C PHE A 79 -11.46 0.97 8.00
N LEU A 80 -11.50 0.42 6.78
CA LEU A 80 -12.73 -0.03 6.13
C LEU A 80 -13.42 -1.13 6.93
N ASP A 81 -12.65 -1.91 7.69
CA ASP A 81 -13.12 -2.89 8.68
C ASP A 81 -14.04 -2.25 9.73
N LYS A 82 -13.64 -1.11 10.30
CA LYS A 82 -14.45 -0.37 11.29
C LYS A 82 -15.67 0.28 10.66
N ILE A 83 -15.49 0.88 9.48
CA ILE A 83 -16.61 1.47 8.73
C ILE A 83 -17.66 0.40 8.37
N ALA A 84 -17.22 -0.82 8.09
CA ALA A 84 -18.11 -1.94 7.82
C ALA A 84 -18.95 -2.32 9.04
N GLU A 85 -18.34 -2.38 10.21
CA GLU A 85 -19.01 -2.69 11.48
C GLU A 85 -20.04 -1.60 11.83
N GLU A 86 -19.65 -0.33 11.76
CA GLU A 86 -20.57 0.80 11.94
C GLU A 86 -21.73 0.75 10.92
N GLY A 87 -21.43 0.46 9.64
CA GLY A 87 -22.44 0.34 8.59
C GLY A 87 -23.42 -0.82 8.80
N LYS A 88 -22.97 -1.91 9.42
CA LYS A 88 -23.79 -3.06 9.80
C LYS A 88 -24.68 -2.74 11.00
N GLU A 89 -24.14 -2.08 12.02
CA GLU A 89 -24.91 -1.63 13.20
C GLU A 89 -26.02 -0.64 12.80
N LEU A 90 -25.75 0.22 11.83
CA LEU A 90 -26.74 1.15 11.27
C LEU A 90 -27.76 0.47 10.34
N GLY A 91 -27.59 -0.81 10.01
CA GLY A 91 -28.46 -1.56 9.11
C GLY A 91 -28.38 -1.11 7.63
N VAL A 92 -27.31 -0.40 7.27
CA VAL A 92 -27.13 0.18 5.93
C VAL A 92 -26.42 -0.79 4.99
N LEU A 93 -25.57 -1.66 5.54
CA LEU A 93 -24.81 -2.68 4.82
C LEU A 93 -25.35 -4.08 5.12
N ASN A 94 -25.28 -4.96 4.13
CA ASN A 94 -25.53 -6.39 4.30
C ASN A 94 -24.23 -7.15 4.63
N ASP A 95 -24.32 -8.46 4.84
CA ASP A 95 -23.15 -9.28 5.18
C ASP A 95 -22.12 -9.35 4.04
N ASP A 96 -22.55 -9.33 2.78
CA ASP A 96 -21.66 -9.34 1.61
C ASP A 96 -20.88 -8.03 1.46
N ASP A 97 -21.52 -6.90 1.73
CA ASP A 97 -20.94 -5.56 1.75
C ASP A 97 -19.87 -5.45 2.85
N VAL A 98 -20.16 -6.02 4.02
CA VAL A 98 -19.22 -6.06 5.15
C VAL A 98 -18.02 -6.94 4.81
N ALA A 99 -18.25 -8.10 4.21
CA ALA A 99 -17.17 -8.97 3.73
C ALA A 99 -16.32 -8.27 2.66
N LEU A 100 -16.94 -7.48 1.77
CA LEU A 100 -16.23 -6.69 0.77
C LEU A 100 -15.31 -5.65 1.41
N LEU A 101 -15.80 -4.88 2.38
CA LEU A 101 -15.00 -3.86 3.05
C LEU A 101 -13.83 -4.48 3.83
N LYS A 102 -14.06 -5.61 4.51
CA LYS A 102 -13.01 -6.33 5.25
C LYS A 102 -11.92 -6.89 4.32
N ARG A 103 -12.28 -7.58 3.23
CA ARG A 103 -11.28 -8.04 2.24
C ARG A 103 -10.53 -6.88 1.59
N THR A 104 -11.20 -5.75 1.38
CA THR A 104 -10.58 -4.56 0.79
C THR A 104 -9.53 -3.97 1.73
N GLU A 105 -9.80 -3.94 3.04
CA GLU A 105 -8.84 -3.49 4.05
C GLU A 105 -7.59 -4.38 4.07
N GLU A 106 -7.78 -5.70 4.14
CA GLU A 106 -6.71 -6.69 4.10
C GLU A 106 -5.91 -6.60 2.79
N GLY A 107 -6.63 -6.48 1.67
CA GLY A 107 -6.18 -6.08 0.34
C GLY A 107 -5.16 -4.94 0.40
N ARG A 108 -5.67 -3.79 0.84
CA ARG A 108 -4.94 -2.53 0.88
C ARG A 108 -3.70 -2.61 1.77
N LEU A 109 -3.84 -3.18 2.98
CA LEU A 109 -2.72 -3.34 3.92
C LEU A 109 -1.62 -4.22 3.33
N ARG A 110 -1.98 -5.35 2.71
CA ARG A 110 -1.01 -6.23 2.09
C ARG A 110 -0.29 -5.59 0.91
N VAL A 111 -0.98 -4.76 0.11
CA VAL A 111 -0.36 -4.05 -1.03
C VAL A 111 0.58 -2.94 -0.56
N ILE A 112 0.23 -2.22 0.50
CA ILE A 112 1.00 -1.08 1.00
C ILE A 112 2.17 -1.52 1.87
N ASN A 113 2.00 -2.62 2.61
CA ASN A 113 3.05 -3.13 3.49
C ASN A 113 4.25 -3.58 2.65
N VAL A 114 5.39 -3.01 3.01
CA VAL A 114 6.69 -3.41 2.49
C VAL A 114 7.39 -4.25 3.55
N ASP A 115 8.39 -5.03 3.12
CA ASP A 115 9.25 -5.74 4.06
C ASP A 115 9.94 -4.72 4.97
N ASP A 116 9.57 -4.75 6.25
CA ASP A 116 10.19 -3.94 7.28
C ASP A 116 11.46 -4.67 7.75
N PHE A 117 12.61 -4.09 7.47
CA PHE A 117 13.90 -4.66 7.85
C PHE A 117 14.30 -4.12 9.22
N ALA A 118 14.76 -5.02 10.09
CA ALA A 118 15.31 -4.62 11.37
C ALA A 118 16.52 -3.72 11.17
N THR A 119 16.76 -2.78 12.08
CA THR A 119 17.87 -1.82 11.93
C THR A 119 19.21 -2.54 11.87
N GLU A 120 19.31 -3.63 12.63
CA GLU A 120 20.44 -4.55 12.72
C GLU A 120 20.77 -5.18 11.36
N ASP A 121 19.75 -5.62 10.62
CA ASP A 121 19.90 -6.28 9.31
C ASP A 121 20.37 -5.30 8.21
N LEU A 122 20.18 -4.01 8.44
CA LEU A 122 20.57 -2.94 7.53
C LEU A 122 21.91 -2.28 7.90
N MET A 123 22.50 -2.61 9.06
CA MET A 123 23.78 -2.04 9.45
C MET A 123 24.90 -2.49 8.49
N ALA A 124 25.73 -1.55 8.05
CA ALA A 124 26.87 -1.83 7.20
C ALA A 124 28.15 -1.12 7.68
N GLY A 125 29.30 -1.66 7.30
CA GLY A 125 30.61 -1.06 7.62
C GLY A 125 30.95 -1.11 9.11
N LYS A 126 31.52 -0.02 9.63
CA LYS A 126 32.01 0.04 11.03
C LYS A 126 30.90 -0.17 12.06
N ALA A 127 29.72 0.39 11.82
CA ALA A 127 28.57 0.26 12.70
C ALA A 127 28.12 -1.21 12.86
N ALA A 128 28.12 -1.99 11.77
CA ALA A 128 27.80 -3.42 11.81
C ALA A 128 28.86 -4.20 12.60
N HIS A 129 30.14 -3.85 12.43
CA HIS A 129 31.23 -4.51 13.14
C HIS A 129 31.19 -4.24 14.65
N GLU A 130 30.99 -2.97 15.04
CA GLU A 130 30.88 -2.55 16.44
C GLU A 130 29.65 -3.19 17.11
N TRP A 131 28.50 -3.17 16.45
CA TRP A 131 27.28 -3.83 16.92
C TRP A 131 27.47 -5.34 17.11
N ALA A 132 28.14 -6.02 16.17
CA ALA A 132 28.42 -7.46 16.29
C ALA A 132 29.34 -7.79 17.47
N LEU A 133 30.35 -6.95 17.72
CA LEU A 133 31.27 -7.11 18.85
C LEU A 133 30.53 -6.93 20.20
N GLU A 134 29.73 -5.87 20.32
CA GLU A 134 28.95 -5.59 21.53
C GLU A 134 27.97 -6.73 21.85
N ASN A 135 27.28 -7.27 20.84
CA ASN A 135 26.36 -8.38 21.02
C ASN A 135 27.07 -9.71 21.33
N ALA A 136 28.23 -9.97 20.74
CA ALA A 136 29.04 -11.14 21.08
C ALA A 136 29.51 -11.10 22.55
N GLU A 137 29.91 -9.92 23.04
CA GLU A 137 30.26 -9.72 24.45
C GLU A 137 29.07 -9.89 25.39
N ALA A 138 27.89 -9.36 25.01
CA ALA A 138 26.66 -9.51 25.77
C ALA A 138 26.24 -10.99 25.90
N GLN A 139 26.34 -11.76 24.81
CA GLN A 139 26.06 -13.19 24.80
C GLN A 139 27.05 -13.99 25.66
N ALA A 140 28.36 -13.67 25.58
CA ALA A 140 29.37 -14.30 26.41
C ALA A 140 29.17 -14.03 27.91
N LYS A 141 28.71 -12.81 28.27
CA LYS A 141 28.37 -12.44 29.65
C LYS A 141 27.09 -13.17 30.13
N ALA A 142 26.09 -13.32 29.27
CA ALA A 142 24.86 -14.04 29.59
C ALA A 142 25.11 -15.54 29.82
N SER A 143 25.92 -16.18 28.97
CA SER A 143 26.30 -17.60 29.12
C SER A 143 27.14 -17.86 30.39
N LYS A 144 28.03 -16.92 30.77
CA LYS A 144 28.76 -17.01 32.04
C LYS A 144 27.86 -16.86 33.27
N LYS A 145 26.79 -16.08 33.17
CA LYS A 145 25.83 -15.89 34.25
C LYS A 145 24.88 -17.08 34.41
N SER A 146 24.54 -17.79 33.34
CA SER A 146 23.71 -19.01 33.42
C SER A 146 24.47 -20.23 33.93
N ASN A 147 25.79 -20.32 33.69
CA ASN A 147 26.64 -21.41 34.20
C ASN A 147 27.14 -21.20 35.64
N ALA A 148 26.82 -20.06 36.26
CA ALA A 148 27.20 -19.72 37.63
C ALA A 148 26.02 -19.80 38.63
N ALA A 149 24.85 -20.24 38.17
CA ALA A 149 23.65 -20.53 38.96
C ALA A 149 23.36 -22.04 38.90
#